data_AF-A0A2K1NTJ6-F1
#
_entry.id   AF-A0A2K1NTJ6-F1
#
_cell.length_a   1.000
_cell.length_b   1.000
_cell.length_c   1.000
_cell.angle_alpha   90.00
_cell.angle_beta   90.00
_cell.angle_gamma   90.00
#
_symmetry.space_group_name_H-M   'P 1'
#
loop_
_entity.id
_entity.type
_entity.pdbx_description
1 polymer ?
#
loop_
_entity_poly.entity_id
_entity_poly.type
_entity_poly.pdbx_seq_one_letter_code
_entity_poly.pdbx_strand_id
1 'polypeptide(L)'
;MKKTLALFAVMVFVVSAFSLGFTDVGEDHWAYDYVTKLVEKGVIPVDEPTFRGYEPLTRSDAAVWMSRLVTYLENSPEIAKTSDLAYLEVKVDDLSKKVNSVESQFNSLNEQLQANDLLSDLQATYQDVKKTAYRAKNIGDALETDLLAVSQDVAGLKATVSQLEVTVEETKSLAEQNQMFVKALPSLSQKVASNEERIASLEEFKTTMAKQHLNLKYDTYDKIDELSNRVSTNEEQIASLSQELAEVQTLAHQNQMYATSLLPNLSKQVTANEAKITELSQQVEAQNAEIAKAQDKTMLWLVAGLGVILGAVGIFMPQ
;
A
#
# COMPACT_ATOMS: atom_id res chain seq x y z
N MET A 1 -78.98 85.88 -69.98
CA MET A 1 -79.04 85.77 -71.45
C MET A 1 -77.91 86.59 -72.06
N LYS A 2 -77.23 86.06 -73.10
CA LYS A 2 -76.17 86.70 -73.92
C LYS A 2 -74.84 86.93 -73.15
N LYS A 3 -73.89 86.00 -73.02
CA LYS A 3 -73.07 85.30 -74.04
C LYS A 3 -72.69 86.19 -75.24
N THR A 4 -71.37 86.25 -75.46
CA THR A 4 -70.65 86.52 -76.73
C THR A 4 -70.76 87.92 -77.36
N LEU A 5 -69.82 88.82 -77.03
CA LEU A 5 -69.34 89.85 -77.97
C LEU A 5 -67.99 90.49 -77.54
N ALA A 6 -67.02 89.67 -77.12
CA ALA A 6 -65.64 90.11 -76.85
C ALA A 6 -64.65 89.58 -77.91
N LEU A 7 -65.14 89.18 -79.09
CA LEU A 7 -64.33 88.54 -80.12
C LEU A 7 -65.04 88.69 -81.47
N PHE A 8 -64.89 89.84 -82.15
CA PHE A 8 -65.08 90.08 -83.61
C PHE A 8 -65.28 91.57 -83.92
N ALA A 9 -64.17 92.29 -84.06
CA ALA A 9 -64.02 93.48 -84.90
C ALA A 9 -62.52 93.53 -85.26
N VAL A 10 -61.99 92.63 -86.10
CA VAL A 10 -62.16 92.61 -87.57
C VAL A 10 -62.08 94.04 -88.09
N MET A 11 -61.16 94.47 -88.94
CA MET A 11 -60.11 93.87 -89.76
C MET A 11 -59.59 95.07 -90.57
N VAL A 12 -58.41 94.94 -91.19
CA VAL A 12 -57.89 95.87 -92.21
C VAL A 12 -57.12 97.09 -91.67
N PHE A 13 -55.86 96.84 -91.30
CA PHE A 13 -54.78 97.64 -91.87
C PHE A 13 -53.69 96.66 -92.33
N VAL A 14 -53.74 96.34 -93.62
CA VAL A 14 -52.79 95.46 -94.30
C VAL A 14 -51.45 96.18 -94.34
N VAL A 15 -50.49 95.72 -93.54
CA VAL A 15 -49.07 95.94 -93.83
C VAL A 15 -48.69 94.85 -94.82
N SER A 16 -48.55 95.26 -96.09
CA SER A 16 -48.18 94.41 -97.19
C SER A 16 -46.93 93.61 -96.86
N ALA A 17 -47.03 92.29 -96.92
CA ALA A 17 -45.88 91.41 -97.01
C ALA A 17 -45.07 91.83 -98.25
N PHE A 18 -43.84 92.28 -98.04
CA PHE A 18 -42.85 92.36 -99.12
C PHE A 18 -42.65 90.93 -99.63
N SER A 19 -43.16 90.65 -100.83
CA SER A 19 -42.73 89.51 -101.61
C SER A 19 -41.22 89.67 -101.85
N LEU A 20 -40.42 88.76 -101.30
CA LEU A 20 -39.01 88.60 -101.63
C LEU A 20 -38.94 88.02 -103.05
N GLY A 21 -39.10 88.88 -104.06
CA GLY A 21 -39.16 88.48 -105.45
C GLY A 21 -39.28 89.68 -106.38
N PHE A 22 -38.93 89.48 -107.64
CA PHE A 22 -38.99 90.51 -108.65
C PHE A 22 -40.39 90.56 -109.28
N THR A 23 -40.97 91.76 -109.42
CA THR A 23 -42.35 91.95 -109.94
C THR A 23 -42.49 91.56 -111.42
N ASP A 24 -41.39 91.54 -112.17
CA ASP A 24 -41.32 91.20 -113.59
C ASP A 24 -40.91 89.74 -113.86
N VAL A 25 -40.68 88.94 -112.81
CA VAL A 25 -40.43 87.50 -112.90
C VAL A 25 -41.49 86.79 -112.06
N GLY A 26 -42.68 86.60 -112.64
CA GLY A 26 -43.77 85.86 -111.99
C GLY A 26 -43.51 84.35 -111.97
N GLU A 27 -44.29 83.61 -111.17
CA GLU A 27 -44.14 82.15 -110.98
C GLU A 27 -44.19 81.34 -112.30
N ASP A 28 -44.97 81.79 -113.29
CA ASP A 28 -45.07 81.16 -114.61
C ASP A 28 -43.89 81.50 -115.56
N HIS A 29 -42.96 82.36 -115.15
CA HIS A 29 -41.81 82.77 -115.96
C HIS A 29 -40.74 81.67 -115.94
N TRP A 30 -40.20 81.28 -117.11
CA TRP A 30 -39.19 80.20 -117.21
C TRP A 30 -37.96 80.41 -116.32
N ALA A 31 -37.59 81.68 -116.06
CA ALA A 31 -36.45 82.04 -115.23
C ALA A 31 -36.75 82.08 -113.72
N TYR A 32 -38.03 81.98 -113.32
CA TYR A 32 -38.47 82.17 -111.93
C TYR A 32 -37.67 81.30 -110.96
N ASP A 33 -37.68 79.98 -111.14
CA ASP A 33 -36.97 79.05 -110.26
C ASP A 33 -35.46 79.32 -110.20
N TYR A 34 -34.85 79.71 -111.32
CA TYR A 34 -33.41 79.98 -111.39
C TYR A 34 -33.05 81.26 -110.63
N VAL A 35 -33.81 82.33 -110.86
CA VAL A 35 -33.59 83.62 -110.22
C VAL A 35 -33.89 83.53 -108.73
N THR A 36 -35.03 82.95 -108.36
CA THR A 36 -35.43 82.75 -106.95
C THR A 36 -34.39 81.94 -106.19
N LYS A 37 -33.86 80.84 -106.75
CA LYS A 37 -32.78 80.07 -106.10
C LYS A 37 -31.50 80.88 -105.92
N LEU A 38 -31.14 81.73 -106.87
CA LEU A 38 -29.95 82.58 -106.77
C LEU A 38 -30.15 83.73 -105.78
N VAL A 39 -31.36 84.27 -105.69
CA VAL A 39 -31.77 85.27 -104.68
C VAL A 39 -31.76 84.68 -103.27
N GLU A 40 -32.36 83.50 -103.08
CA GLU A 40 -32.37 82.78 -101.79
C GLU A 40 -30.94 82.50 -101.29
N LYS A 41 -30.03 82.20 -102.22
CA LYS A 41 -28.60 81.99 -101.94
C LYS A 41 -27.80 83.29 -101.80
N GLY A 42 -28.44 84.45 -101.93
CA GLY A 42 -27.82 85.78 -101.82
C GLY A 42 -26.92 86.15 -103.00
N VAL A 43 -26.92 85.36 -104.07
CA VAL A 43 -26.10 85.57 -105.28
C VAL A 43 -26.57 86.81 -106.04
N ILE A 44 -27.88 86.90 -106.24
CA ILE A 44 -28.54 88.05 -106.86
C ILE A 44 -29.16 88.90 -105.74
N PRO A 45 -28.75 90.18 -105.56
CA PRO A 45 -29.39 91.06 -104.60
C PRO A 45 -30.79 91.46 -105.06
N VAL A 46 -31.71 91.67 -104.12
CA VAL A 46 -33.07 92.19 -104.37
C VAL A 46 -33.09 93.66 -103.96
N ASP A 47 -32.22 94.45 -104.56
CA ASP A 47 -32.12 95.89 -104.26
C ASP A 47 -33.19 96.70 -105.00
N GLU A 48 -33.71 96.16 -106.10
CA GLU A 48 -34.73 96.77 -106.97
C GLU A 48 -35.97 95.87 -107.09
N PRO A 49 -37.16 96.43 -107.34
CA PRO A 49 -38.40 95.65 -107.43
C PRO A 49 -38.49 94.79 -108.70
N THR A 50 -37.60 94.98 -109.69
CA THR A 50 -37.59 94.26 -110.97
C THR A 50 -36.23 93.62 -111.26
N PHE A 51 -36.21 92.42 -111.81
CA PHE A 51 -35.02 91.68 -112.24
C PHE A 51 -34.43 92.23 -113.53
N ARG A 52 -35.30 92.72 -114.43
CA ARG A 52 -34.98 93.30 -115.75
C ARG A 52 -34.29 92.30 -116.68
N GLY A 53 -34.82 91.08 -116.77
CA GLY A 53 -34.18 89.95 -117.48
C GLY A 53 -33.92 90.14 -118.99
N TYR A 54 -34.58 91.10 -119.64
CA TYR A 54 -34.35 91.44 -121.05
C TYR A 54 -33.34 92.58 -121.26
N GLU A 55 -32.87 93.21 -120.18
CA GLU A 55 -31.88 94.27 -120.26
C GLU A 55 -30.44 93.75 -120.30
N PRO A 56 -29.51 94.48 -120.92
CA PRO A 56 -28.10 94.09 -120.89
C PRO A 56 -27.55 94.13 -119.45
N LEU A 57 -27.12 92.98 -118.95
CA LEU A 57 -26.38 92.90 -117.68
C LEU A 57 -25.01 93.54 -117.84
N THR A 58 -24.64 94.46 -116.94
CA THR A 58 -23.30 95.04 -116.98
C THR A 58 -22.25 93.99 -116.60
N ARG A 59 -21.04 94.11 -117.16
CA ARG A 59 -19.92 93.22 -116.79
C ARG A 59 -19.60 93.29 -115.30
N SER A 60 -19.82 94.46 -114.68
CA SER A 60 -19.62 94.68 -113.25
C SER A 60 -20.62 93.90 -112.41
N ASP A 61 -21.90 93.96 -112.75
CA ASP A 61 -22.96 93.21 -112.03
C ASP A 61 -22.78 91.71 -112.19
N ALA A 62 -22.44 91.25 -113.41
CA ALA A 62 -22.10 89.86 -113.66
C ALA A 62 -20.92 89.38 -112.79
N ALA A 63 -19.87 90.20 -112.64
CA ALA A 63 -18.72 89.87 -111.79
C ALA A 63 -19.10 89.79 -110.30
N VAL A 64 -19.97 90.69 -109.82
CA VAL A 64 -20.48 90.66 -108.43
C VAL A 64 -21.29 89.40 -108.18
N TRP A 65 -22.25 89.07 -109.05
CA TRP A 65 -23.06 87.87 -108.91
C TRP A 65 -22.19 86.61 -108.97
N MET A 66 -21.25 86.54 -109.92
CA MET A 66 -20.31 85.42 -110.02
C MET A 66 -19.43 85.29 -108.77
N SER A 67 -18.93 86.39 -108.22
CA SER A 67 -18.15 86.38 -106.97
C SER A 67 -18.99 85.85 -105.81
N ARG A 68 -20.25 86.31 -105.67
CA ARG A 68 -21.15 85.83 -104.61
C ARG A 68 -21.50 84.36 -104.79
N LEU A 69 -21.70 83.89 -106.02
CA LEU A 69 -21.90 82.47 -106.32
C LEU A 69 -20.68 81.64 -105.90
N VAL A 70 -19.47 82.07 -106.25
CA VAL A 70 -18.23 81.40 -105.84
C VAL A 70 -18.10 81.39 -104.31
N THR A 71 -18.34 82.52 -103.64
CA THR A 71 -18.30 82.61 -102.17
C THR A 71 -19.36 81.70 -101.52
N TYR A 72 -20.57 81.61 -102.07
CA TYR A 72 -21.59 80.66 -101.61
C TYR A 72 -21.10 79.21 -101.76
N LEU A 73 -20.53 78.86 -102.93
CA LEU A 73 -20.01 77.51 -103.19
C LEU A 73 -18.82 77.15 -102.29
N GLU A 74 -17.90 78.08 -102.03
CA GLU A 74 -16.74 77.86 -101.14
C GLU A 74 -17.12 77.70 -99.65
N ASN A 75 -18.26 78.28 -99.26
CA ASN A 75 -18.74 78.29 -97.87
C ASN A 75 -19.96 77.38 -97.64
N SER A 76 -20.46 76.70 -98.66
CA SER A 76 -21.64 75.82 -98.53
C SER A 76 -21.30 74.59 -97.68
N PRO A 77 -21.98 74.38 -96.54
CA PRO A 77 -21.80 73.18 -95.72
C PRO A 77 -22.30 71.90 -96.40
N GLU A 78 -23.06 72.01 -97.49
CA GLU A 78 -23.57 70.87 -98.26
C GLU A 78 -22.54 70.31 -99.26
N ILE A 79 -21.49 71.08 -99.57
CA ILE A 79 -20.43 70.63 -100.47
C ILE A 79 -19.28 70.17 -99.57
N ALA A 80 -19.14 68.85 -99.40
CA ALA A 80 -18.01 68.28 -98.69
C ALA A 80 -16.71 68.77 -99.37
N LYS A 81 -15.90 69.53 -98.63
CA LYS A 81 -14.63 70.03 -99.14
C LYS A 81 -13.71 68.84 -99.35
N THR A 82 -12.88 68.89 -100.39
CA THR A 82 -11.88 67.85 -100.65
C THR A 82 -10.96 67.61 -99.45
N SER A 83 -10.72 68.66 -98.62
CA SER A 83 -10.01 68.56 -97.35
C SER A 83 -10.70 67.69 -96.30
N ASP A 84 -12.03 67.76 -96.20
CA ASP A 84 -12.82 67.02 -95.20
C ASP A 84 -12.94 65.56 -95.59
N LEU A 85 -13.09 65.30 -96.90
CA LEU A 85 -13.02 63.94 -97.46
C LEU A 85 -11.64 63.31 -97.22
N ALA A 86 -10.55 64.06 -97.43
CA ALA A 86 -9.21 63.59 -97.14
C ALA A 86 -8.99 63.32 -95.64
N TYR A 87 -9.53 64.17 -94.75
CA TYR A 87 -9.46 63.93 -93.30
C TYR A 87 -10.22 62.67 -92.88
N LEU A 88 -11.42 62.47 -93.45
CA LEU A 88 -12.22 61.27 -93.19
C LEU A 88 -11.53 60.02 -93.74
N GLU A 89 -10.91 60.08 -94.91
CA GLU A 89 -10.11 58.99 -95.48
C GLU A 89 -8.97 58.60 -94.53
N VAL A 90 -8.23 59.58 -94.00
CA VAL A 90 -7.18 59.35 -93.00
C VAL A 90 -7.73 58.73 -91.71
N LYS A 91 -8.90 59.17 -91.24
CA LYS A 91 -9.53 58.60 -90.03
C LYS A 91 -10.06 57.19 -90.24
N VAL A 92 -10.61 56.91 -91.42
CA VAL A 92 -11.06 55.56 -91.81
C VAL A 92 -9.86 54.62 -91.95
N ASP A 93 -8.74 55.09 -92.49
CA ASP A 93 -7.47 54.35 -92.54
C ASP A 93 -6.91 54.07 -91.13
N ASP A 94 -6.87 55.07 -90.24
CA ASP A 94 -6.45 54.88 -88.84
C ASP A 94 -7.36 53.89 -88.10
N LEU A 95 -8.68 53.99 -88.32
CA LEU A 95 -9.63 53.07 -87.71
C LEU A 95 -9.46 51.64 -88.25
N SER A 96 -9.27 51.49 -89.56
CA SER A 96 -8.99 50.19 -90.20
C SER A 96 -7.72 49.55 -89.61
N LYS A 97 -6.64 50.33 -89.47
CA LYS A 97 -5.40 49.87 -88.83
C LYS A 97 -5.62 49.42 -87.38
N LYS A 98 -6.41 50.17 -86.59
CA LYS A 98 -6.75 49.79 -85.21
C LYS A 98 -7.61 48.54 -85.14
N VAL A 99 -8.60 48.39 -86.02
CA VAL A 99 -9.44 47.19 -86.10
C VAL A 99 -8.60 45.96 -86.41
N ASN A 100 -7.72 46.05 -87.42
CA ASN A 100 -6.81 44.95 -87.77
C ASN A 100 -5.83 44.63 -86.62
N SER A 101 -5.38 45.65 -85.89
CA SER A 101 -4.54 45.44 -84.70
C SER A 101 -5.30 44.72 -83.58
N VAL A 102 -6.57 45.06 -83.35
CA VAL A 102 -7.40 44.39 -82.32
C VAL A 102 -7.71 42.95 -82.73
N GLU A 103 -8.03 42.72 -84.01
CA GLU A 103 -8.26 41.38 -84.54
C GLU A 103 -7.01 40.49 -84.39
N SER A 104 -5.83 41.01 -84.70
CA SER A 104 -4.58 40.27 -84.50
C SER A 104 -4.29 39.99 -83.02
N GLN A 105 -4.57 40.93 -82.11
CA GLN A 105 -4.49 40.68 -80.67
C GLN A 105 -5.48 39.63 -80.19
N PHE A 106 -6.71 39.65 -80.70
CA PHE A 106 -7.72 38.65 -80.35
C PHE A 106 -7.34 37.25 -80.85
N ASN A 107 -6.88 37.15 -82.10
CA ASN A 107 -6.47 35.87 -82.67
C ASN A 107 -5.25 35.30 -81.93
N SER A 108 -4.26 36.14 -81.61
CA SER A 108 -3.09 35.69 -80.82
C SER A 108 -3.47 35.26 -79.40
N LEU A 109 -4.40 35.95 -78.74
CA LEU A 109 -4.89 35.55 -77.41
C LEU A 109 -5.67 34.23 -77.49
N ASN A 110 -6.52 34.07 -78.51
CA ASN A 110 -7.26 32.83 -78.73
C ASN A 110 -6.32 31.67 -79.06
N GLU A 111 -5.30 31.89 -79.89
CA GLU A 111 -4.24 30.90 -80.16
C GLU A 111 -3.46 30.57 -78.89
N GLN A 112 -3.10 31.54 -78.05
CA GLN A 112 -2.45 31.27 -76.76
C GLN A 112 -3.33 30.46 -75.79
N LEU A 113 -4.65 30.68 -75.82
CA LEU A 113 -5.60 29.93 -75.00
C LEU A 113 -5.75 28.47 -75.47
N GLN A 114 -5.69 28.24 -76.79
CA GLN A 114 -5.81 26.92 -77.39
C GLN A 114 -4.49 26.14 -77.43
N ALA A 115 -3.38 26.79 -77.82
CA ALA A 115 -2.07 26.15 -78.00
C ALA A 115 -1.41 25.76 -76.68
N ASN A 116 -1.71 26.46 -75.59
CA ASN A 116 -1.14 26.15 -74.27
C ASN A 116 -2.00 25.21 -73.44
N ASP A 117 -3.10 24.65 -74.00
CA ASP A 117 -4.06 23.80 -73.29
C ASP A 117 -4.49 24.34 -71.91
N LEU A 118 -4.37 25.65 -71.69
CA LEU A 118 -4.32 26.26 -70.36
C LEU A 118 -5.59 25.99 -69.56
N LEU A 119 -6.74 25.97 -70.25
CA LEU A 119 -8.03 25.68 -69.65
C LEU A 119 -8.16 24.20 -69.25
N SER A 120 -7.64 23.29 -70.08
CA SER A 120 -7.60 21.85 -69.79
C SER A 120 -6.69 21.57 -68.60
N ASP A 121 -5.50 22.18 -68.59
CA ASP A 121 -4.52 22.05 -67.50
C ASP A 121 -5.04 22.63 -66.19
N LEU A 122 -5.73 23.78 -66.23
CA LEU A 122 -6.36 24.36 -65.05
C LEU A 122 -7.45 23.45 -64.50
N GLN A 123 -8.28 22.84 -65.37
CA GLN A 123 -9.30 21.89 -64.97
C GLN A 123 -8.69 20.61 -64.37
N ALA A 124 -7.63 20.07 -64.99
CA ALA A 124 -6.91 18.91 -64.48
C ALA A 124 -6.28 19.21 -63.11
N THR A 125 -5.60 20.34 -62.99
CA THR A 125 -5.00 20.81 -61.72
C THR A 125 -6.06 20.97 -60.64
N TYR A 126 -7.22 21.56 -60.94
CA TYR A 126 -8.32 21.68 -59.99
C TYR A 126 -8.81 20.30 -59.49
N GLN A 127 -8.97 19.32 -60.39
CA GLN A 127 -9.38 17.96 -60.00
C GLN A 127 -8.33 17.28 -59.12
N ASP A 128 -7.04 17.45 -59.43
CA ASP A 128 -5.96 16.84 -58.66
C ASP A 128 -5.76 17.50 -57.30
N VAL A 129 -5.88 18.83 -57.22
CA VAL A 129 -5.94 19.56 -55.95
C VAL A 129 -7.12 19.07 -55.12
N LYS A 130 -8.31 18.94 -55.71
CA LYS A 130 -9.51 18.42 -55.04
C LYS A 130 -9.29 17.00 -54.50
N LYS A 131 -8.75 16.07 -55.30
CA LYS A 131 -8.42 14.71 -54.84
C LYS A 131 -7.41 14.73 -53.69
N THR A 132 -6.38 15.56 -53.79
CA THR A 132 -5.34 15.69 -52.75
C THR A 132 -5.92 16.25 -51.46
N ALA A 133 -6.82 17.23 -51.54
CA ALA A 133 -7.53 17.77 -50.38
C ALA A 133 -8.38 16.69 -49.67
N TYR A 134 -9.09 15.84 -50.41
CA TYR A 134 -9.82 14.72 -49.80
C TYR A 134 -8.90 13.69 -49.14
N ARG A 135 -7.77 13.35 -49.79
CA ARG A 135 -6.77 12.46 -49.18
C ARG A 135 -6.20 13.05 -47.89
N ALA A 136 -5.85 14.34 -47.91
CA ALA A 136 -5.33 15.04 -46.74
C ALA A 136 -6.35 15.06 -45.60
N LYS A 137 -7.64 15.32 -45.91
CA LYS A 137 -8.72 15.24 -44.92
C LYS A 137 -8.81 13.85 -44.28
N ASN A 138 -8.87 12.80 -45.10
CA ASN A 138 -8.99 11.43 -44.59
C ASN A 138 -7.78 11.02 -43.73
N ILE A 139 -6.57 11.46 -44.10
CA ILE A 139 -5.36 11.27 -43.30
C ILE A 139 -5.47 12.04 -41.97
N GLY A 140 -5.97 13.27 -42.01
CA GLY A 140 -6.22 14.08 -40.81
C GLY A 140 -7.19 13.41 -39.84
N ASP A 141 -8.34 12.95 -40.35
CA ASP A 141 -9.37 12.26 -39.56
C ASP A 141 -8.83 10.95 -38.93
N ALA A 142 -8.01 10.20 -39.68
CA ALA A 142 -7.34 9.01 -39.16
C ALA A 142 -6.29 9.35 -38.09
N LEU A 143 -5.48 10.39 -38.32
CA LEU A 143 -4.46 10.83 -37.37
C LEU A 143 -5.09 11.35 -36.06
N GLU A 144 -6.24 12.03 -36.13
CA GLU A 144 -7.02 12.44 -34.96
C GLU A 144 -7.46 11.22 -34.13
N THR A 145 -7.94 10.18 -34.81
CA THR A 145 -8.36 8.92 -34.17
C THR A 145 -7.18 8.21 -33.48
N ASP A 146 -6.06 8.07 -34.19
CA ASP A 146 -4.84 7.45 -33.66
C ASP A 146 -4.27 8.24 -32.48
N LEU A 147 -4.28 9.58 -32.55
CA LEU A 147 -3.81 10.45 -31.47
C LEU A 147 -4.68 10.29 -30.20
N LEU A 148 -6.00 10.16 -30.38
CA LEU A 148 -6.93 9.93 -29.28
C LEU A 148 -6.70 8.55 -28.62
N ALA A 149 -6.45 7.51 -29.43
CA ALA A 149 -6.10 6.18 -28.91
C ALA A 149 -4.77 6.20 -28.13
N VAL A 150 -3.72 6.82 -28.68
CA VAL A 150 -2.43 6.99 -27.98
C VAL A 150 -2.61 7.76 -26.67
N SER A 151 -3.44 8.80 -26.65
CA SER A 151 -3.74 9.54 -25.42
C SER A 151 -4.43 8.68 -24.36
N GLN A 152 -5.32 7.77 -24.77
CA GLN A 152 -5.98 6.83 -23.86
C GLN A 152 -4.99 5.79 -23.33
N ASP A 153 -4.14 5.24 -24.19
CA ASP A 153 -3.09 4.30 -23.79
C ASP A 153 -2.14 4.94 -22.78
N VAL A 154 -1.70 6.19 -23.01
CA VAL A 154 -0.86 6.94 -22.07
C VAL A 154 -1.55 7.12 -20.72
N ALA A 155 -2.86 7.40 -20.70
CA ALA A 155 -3.63 7.49 -19.46
C ALA A 155 -3.69 6.13 -18.74
N GLY A 156 -3.88 5.03 -19.47
CA GLY A 156 -3.84 3.67 -18.94
C GLY A 156 -2.47 3.26 -18.38
N LEU A 157 -1.39 3.60 -19.08
CA LEU A 157 -0.02 3.40 -18.61
C LEU A 157 0.22 4.19 -17.31
N LYS A 158 -0.22 5.46 -17.25
CA LYS A 158 -0.08 6.27 -16.04
C LYS A 158 -0.81 5.65 -14.83
N ALA A 159 -2.03 5.14 -15.03
CA ALA A 159 -2.76 4.44 -13.97
C ALA A 159 -2.04 3.17 -13.51
N THR A 160 -1.48 2.40 -14.45
CA THR A 160 -0.70 1.19 -14.15
C THR A 160 0.56 1.52 -13.36
N VAL A 161 1.27 2.60 -13.72
CA VAL A 161 2.46 3.08 -12.99
C VAL A 161 2.09 3.47 -11.56
N SER A 162 1.00 4.23 -11.35
CA SER A 162 0.56 4.58 -9.99
C SER A 162 0.20 3.35 -9.16
N GLN A 163 -0.39 2.32 -9.76
CA GLN A 163 -0.67 1.07 -9.05
C GLN A 163 0.63 0.31 -8.69
N LEU A 164 1.62 0.30 -9.58
CA LEU A 164 2.93 -0.30 -9.33
C LEU A 164 3.67 0.40 -8.19
N GLU A 165 3.60 1.73 -8.10
CA GLU A 165 4.20 2.50 -7.01
C GLU A 165 3.62 2.08 -5.64
N VAL A 166 2.30 1.86 -5.55
CA VAL A 166 1.65 1.36 -4.32
C VAL A 166 2.16 -0.03 -3.96
N THR A 167 2.17 -0.97 -4.92
CA THR A 167 2.66 -2.34 -4.70
C THR A 167 4.12 -2.38 -4.26
N VAL A 168 4.96 -1.48 -4.79
CA VAL A 168 6.37 -1.37 -4.39
C VAL A 168 6.49 -0.94 -2.92
N GLU A 169 5.69 0.03 -2.47
CA GLU A 169 5.74 0.48 -1.08
C GLU A 169 5.21 -0.60 -0.11
N GLU A 170 4.15 -1.32 -0.49
CA GLU A 170 3.68 -2.49 0.26
C GLU A 170 4.77 -3.55 0.37
N THR A 171 5.42 -3.89 -0.74
CA THR A 171 6.50 -4.90 -0.78
C THR A 171 7.68 -4.49 0.10
N LYS A 172 8.02 -3.20 0.12
CA LYS A 172 9.08 -2.65 0.98
C LYS A 172 8.73 -2.79 2.47
N SER A 173 7.49 -2.47 2.85
CA SER A 173 7.00 -2.67 4.22
C SER A 173 7.06 -4.15 4.64
N LEU A 174 6.65 -5.07 3.77
CA LEU A 174 6.77 -6.52 4.03
C LEU A 174 8.25 -6.95 4.17
N ALA A 175 9.15 -6.41 3.34
CA ALA A 175 10.57 -6.71 3.43
C ALA A 175 11.18 -6.24 4.76
N GLU A 176 10.79 -5.05 5.25
CA GLU A 176 11.19 -4.53 6.56
C GLU A 176 10.70 -5.43 7.71
N GLN A 177 9.44 -5.88 7.65
CA GLN A 177 8.89 -6.84 8.63
C GLN A 177 9.64 -8.17 8.63
N ASN A 178 9.91 -8.74 7.45
CA ASN A 178 10.70 -9.96 7.31
C ASN A 178 12.12 -9.80 7.87
N GLN A 179 12.75 -8.64 7.66
CA GLN A 179 14.06 -8.36 8.22
C GLN A 179 14.04 -8.35 9.76
N MET A 180 12.98 -7.85 10.39
CA MET A 180 12.81 -7.91 11.85
C MET A 180 12.72 -9.36 12.34
N PHE A 181 11.94 -10.22 11.67
CA PHE A 181 11.86 -11.64 12.03
C PHE A 181 13.19 -12.37 11.86
N VAL A 182 13.91 -12.13 10.76
CA VAL A 182 15.23 -12.71 10.52
C VAL A 182 16.22 -12.29 11.62
N LYS A 183 16.18 -11.03 12.07
CA LYS A 183 17.02 -10.56 13.19
C LYS A 183 16.64 -11.18 14.53
N ALA A 184 15.38 -11.55 14.76
CA ALA A 184 14.93 -12.18 15.99
C ALA A 184 15.28 -13.67 16.07
N LEU A 185 15.38 -14.36 14.92
CA LEU A 185 15.57 -15.80 14.84
C LEU A 185 16.82 -16.33 15.57
N PRO A 186 18.01 -15.68 15.51
CA PRO A 186 19.19 -16.12 16.26
C PRO A 186 18.97 -16.10 17.78
N SER A 187 18.28 -15.07 18.30
CA SER A 187 18.00 -14.96 19.73
C SER A 187 17.06 -16.06 20.21
N LEU A 188 16.08 -16.42 19.38
CA LEU A 188 15.17 -17.52 19.67
C LEU A 188 15.91 -18.86 19.63
N SER A 189 16.76 -19.07 18.62
CA SER A 189 17.61 -20.26 18.52
C SER A 189 18.51 -20.43 19.74
N GLN A 190 19.14 -19.35 20.23
CA GLN A 190 19.97 -19.38 21.43
C GLN A 190 19.16 -19.74 22.69
N LYS A 191 17.93 -19.20 22.83
CA LYS A 191 17.04 -19.57 23.94
C LYS A 191 16.62 -21.03 23.89
N VAL A 192 16.39 -21.59 22.70
CA VAL A 192 16.08 -23.02 22.52
C VAL A 192 17.27 -23.86 22.95
N ALA A 193 18.48 -23.57 22.46
CA ALA A 193 19.69 -24.28 22.87
C ALA A 193 19.93 -24.23 24.38
N SER A 194 19.76 -23.05 25.00
CA SER A 194 19.88 -22.91 26.46
C SER A 194 18.82 -23.72 27.22
N ASN A 195 17.60 -23.81 26.71
CA ASN A 195 16.56 -24.64 27.31
C ASN A 195 16.87 -26.13 27.17
N GLU A 196 17.42 -26.56 26.03
CA GLU A 196 17.88 -27.95 25.83
C GLU A 196 18.96 -28.35 26.84
N GLU A 197 19.95 -27.49 27.08
CA GLU A 197 20.98 -27.70 28.12
C GLU A 197 20.36 -27.82 29.52
N ARG A 198 19.41 -26.93 29.85
CA ARG A 198 18.69 -26.98 31.13
C ARG A 198 17.91 -28.28 31.30
N ILE A 199 17.23 -28.75 30.24
CA ILE A 199 16.51 -30.03 30.25
C ILE A 199 17.48 -31.19 30.49
N ALA A 200 18.63 -31.20 29.82
CA ALA A 200 19.66 -32.23 30.03
C ALA A 200 20.14 -32.26 31.49
N SER A 201 20.42 -31.09 32.08
CA SER A 201 20.84 -30.99 33.49
C SER A 201 19.78 -31.49 34.48
N LEU A 202 18.49 -31.26 34.17
CA LEU A 202 17.38 -31.71 35.01
C LEU A 202 17.21 -33.24 34.97
N GLU A 203 17.38 -33.87 33.82
CA GLU A 203 17.33 -35.34 33.71
C GLU A 203 18.52 -36.00 34.42
N GLU A 204 19.71 -35.39 34.36
CA GLU A 204 20.87 -35.85 35.13
C GLU A 204 20.63 -35.72 36.65
N PHE A 205 20.11 -34.57 37.09
CA PHE A 205 19.76 -34.34 38.49
C PHE A 205 18.73 -35.37 38.99
N LYS A 206 17.67 -35.61 38.22
CA LYS A 206 16.64 -36.62 38.54
C LYS A 206 17.23 -38.02 38.66
N THR A 207 18.11 -38.41 37.74
CA THR A 207 18.79 -39.71 37.79
C THR A 207 19.68 -39.84 39.03
N THR A 208 20.40 -38.77 39.37
CA THR A 208 21.26 -38.72 40.56
C THR A 208 20.44 -38.80 41.84
N MET A 209 19.36 -38.03 41.95
CA MET A 209 18.43 -38.08 43.07
C MET A 209 17.81 -39.47 43.26
N ALA A 210 17.40 -40.13 42.17
CA ALA A 210 16.86 -41.48 42.23
C ALA A 210 17.90 -42.49 42.79
N LYS A 211 19.16 -42.40 42.35
CA LYS A 211 20.25 -43.23 42.87
C LYS A 211 20.52 -42.95 44.35
N GLN A 212 20.63 -41.68 44.73
CA GLN A 212 20.85 -41.28 46.12
C GLN A 212 19.73 -41.75 47.04
N HIS A 213 18.47 -41.63 46.60
CA HIS A 213 17.31 -42.12 47.34
C HIS A 213 17.35 -43.64 47.53
N LEU A 214 17.70 -44.37 46.46
CA LEU A 214 17.83 -45.83 46.51
C LEU A 214 18.94 -46.26 47.47
N ASN A 215 20.12 -45.64 47.39
CA ASN A 215 21.24 -45.91 48.28
C ASN A 215 20.85 -45.65 49.74
N LEU A 216 20.27 -44.47 50.03
CA LEU A 216 19.82 -44.14 51.37
C LEU A 216 18.80 -45.16 51.91
N LYS A 217 17.90 -45.64 51.05
CA LYS A 217 16.91 -46.67 51.41
C LYS A 217 17.60 -47.99 51.79
N TYR A 218 18.55 -48.46 50.99
CA TYR A 218 19.29 -49.70 51.28
C TYR A 218 20.19 -49.56 52.52
N ASP A 219 20.95 -48.47 52.63
CA ASP A 219 21.77 -48.17 53.82
C ASP A 219 20.92 -48.14 55.10
N THR A 220 19.70 -47.59 55.01
CA THR A 220 18.75 -47.57 56.14
C THR A 220 18.28 -48.97 56.49
N TYR A 221 17.98 -49.83 55.51
CA TYR A 221 17.61 -51.22 55.79
C TYR A 221 18.76 -52.00 56.44
N ASP A 222 19.99 -51.87 55.92
CA ASP A 222 21.16 -52.51 56.51
C ASP A 222 21.37 -52.06 57.97
N LYS A 223 21.15 -50.76 58.25
CA LYS A 223 21.22 -50.21 59.61
C LYS A 223 20.13 -50.75 60.53
N ILE A 224 18.92 -50.92 60.02
CA ILE A 224 17.79 -51.51 60.76
C ILE A 224 18.08 -52.97 61.10
N ASP A 225 18.60 -53.75 60.15
CA ASP A 225 18.95 -55.15 60.37
C ASP A 225 20.10 -55.27 61.38
N GLU A 226 21.13 -54.42 61.27
CA GLU A 226 22.22 -54.33 62.26
C GLU A 226 21.68 -54.04 63.66
N LEU A 227 20.79 -53.04 63.78
CA LEU A 227 20.15 -52.68 65.05
C LEU A 227 19.26 -53.81 65.58
N SER A 228 18.50 -54.47 64.72
CA SER A 228 17.62 -55.58 65.09
C SER A 228 18.42 -56.76 65.66
N ASN A 229 19.53 -57.12 65.02
CA ASN A 229 20.42 -58.16 65.52
C ASN A 229 21.03 -57.78 66.88
N ARG A 230 21.48 -56.53 67.04
CA ARG A 230 21.99 -56.03 68.33
C ARG A 230 20.93 -56.06 69.43
N VAL A 231 19.68 -55.71 69.12
CA VAL A 231 18.57 -55.79 70.07
C VAL A 231 18.33 -57.24 70.48
N SER A 232 18.28 -58.17 69.52
CA SER A 232 18.12 -59.60 69.80
C SER A 232 19.22 -60.14 70.73
N THR A 233 20.49 -59.80 70.47
CA THR A 233 21.60 -60.19 71.35
C THR A 233 21.47 -59.57 72.75
N ASN A 234 21.09 -58.30 72.84
CA ASN A 234 20.88 -57.66 74.14
C ASN A 234 19.71 -58.31 74.92
N GLU A 235 18.63 -58.70 74.23
CA GLU A 235 17.50 -59.42 74.84
C GLU A 235 17.93 -60.78 75.41
N GLU A 236 18.75 -61.54 74.67
CA GLU A 236 19.34 -62.80 75.15
C GLU A 236 20.22 -62.58 76.40
N GLN A 237 21.07 -61.54 76.38
CA GLN A 237 21.90 -61.19 77.53
C GLN A 237 21.06 -60.80 78.76
N ILE A 238 19.99 -60.01 78.57
CA ILE A 238 19.07 -59.64 79.65
C ILE A 238 18.37 -60.88 80.22
N ALA A 239 17.96 -61.82 79.36
CA ALA A 239 17.36 -63.09 79.82
C ALA A 239 18.35 -63.90 80.68
N SER A 240 19.60 -64.02 80.24
CA SER A 240 20.67 -64.68 81.00
C SER A 240 20.90 -64.02 82.36
N LEU A 241 21.07 -62.70 82.38
CA LEU A 241 21.24 -61.93 83.64
C LEU A 241 20.04 -62.06 84.57
N SER A 242 18.82 -62.13 84.02
CA SER A 242 17.59 -62.33 84.80
C SER A 242 17.55 -63.71 85.46
N GLN A 243 18.04 -64.75 84.76
CA GLN A 243 18.19 -66.09 85.33
C GLN A 243 19.24 -66.11 86.44
N GLU A 244 20.43 -65.58 86.19
CA GLU A 244 21.49 -65.48 87.20
C GLU A 244 21.01 -64.72 88.45
N LEU A 245 20.26 -63.62 88.26
CA LEU A 245 19.68 -62.87 89.36
C LEU A 245 18.70 -63.71 90.19
N ALA A 246 17.87 -64.55 89.54
CA ALA A 246 16.94 -65.44 90.24
C ALA A 246 17.67 -66.52 91.05
N GLU A 247 18.78 -67.06 90.52
CA GLU A 247 19.65 -67.99 91.22
C GLU A 247 20.29 -67.34 92.46
N VAL A 248 20.84 -66.13 92.30
CA VAL A 248 21.39 -65.34 93.41
C VAL A 248 20.34 -65.03 94.48
N GLN A 249 19.11 -64.67 94.08
CA GLN A 249 18.01 -64.45 95.03
C GLN A 249 17.66 -65.72 95.82
N THR A 250 17.65 -66.88 95.16
CA THR A 250 17.40 -68.18 95.80
C THR A 250 18.50 -68.50 96.82
N LEU A 251 19.77 -68.33 96.43
CA LEU A 251 20.91 -68.51 97.34
C LEU A 251 20.88 -67.52 98.51
N ALA A 252 20.52 -66.26 98.26
CA ALA A 252 20.38 -65.25 99.32
C ALA A 252 19.28 -65.65 100.32
N HIS A 253 18.14 -66.17 99.84
CA HIS A 253 17.07 -66.68 100.71
C HIS A 253 17.52 -67.90 101.52
N GLN A 254 18.23 -68.84 100.91
CA GLN A 254 18.83 -69.99 101.62
C GLN A 254 19.81 -69.53 102.70
N ASN A 255 20.71 -68.59 102.38
CA ASN A 255 21.66 -68.02 103.34
C ASN A 255 20.95 -67.28 104.48
N GLN A 256 19.88 -66.55 104.20
CA GLN A 256 19.06 -65.91 105.22
C GLN A 256 18.40 -66.96 106.15
N MET A 257 17.92 -68.08 105.60
CA MET A 257 17.38 -69.20 106.39
C MET A 257 18.46 -69.85 107.26
N TYR A 258 19.67 -70.07 106.73
CA TYR A 258 20.81 -70.54 107.51
C TYR A 258 21.12 -69.60 108.68
N ALA A 259 21.20 -68.30 108.43
CA ALA A 259 21.52 -67.29 109.45
C ALA A 259 20.42 -67.13 110.51
N THR A 260 19.14 -67.16 110.11
CA THR A 260 18.02 -66.78 111.01
C THR A 260 17.46 -67.97 111.79
N SER A 261 17.52 -69.18 111.25
CA SER A 261 16.87 -70.36 111.85
C SER A 261 17.87 -71.45 112.24
N LEU A 262 18.74 -71.86 111.32
CA LEU A 262 19.61 -73.02 111.48
C LEU A 262 20.78 -72.75 112.42
N LEU A 263 21.51 -71.65 112.22
CA LEU A 263 22.61 -71.24 113.11
C LEU A 263 22.16 -71.02 114.56
N PRO A 264 21.07 -70.28 114.83
CA PRO A 264 20.55 -70.13 116.20
C PRO A 264 20.06 -71.46 116.81
N ASN A 265 19.43 -72.33 116.03
CA ASN A 265 19.02 -73.65 116.52
C ASN A 265 20.22 -74.55 116.83
N LEU A 266 21.23 -74.55 115.97
CA LEU A 266 22.47 -75.29 116.20
C LEU A 266 23.22 -74.74 117.42
N SER A 267 23.29 -73.41 117.58
CA SER A 267 23.82 -72.76 118.78
C SER A 267 23.06 -73.19 120.03
N LYS A 268 21.72 -73.19 120.01
CA LYS A 268 20.90 -73.73 121.11
C LYS A 268 21.21 -75.19 121.41
N GLN A 269 21.35 -76.03 120.39
CA GLN A 269 21.73 -77.44 120.58
C GLN A 269 23.14 -77.58 121.17
N VAL A 270 24.10 -76.78 120.73
CA VAL A 270 25.46 -76.75 121.28
C VAL A 270 25.43 -76.33 122.74
N THR A 271 24.73 -75.23 123.08
CA THR A 271 24.59 -74.79 124.48
C THR A 271 23.86 -75.84 125.34
N ALA A 272 22.85 -76.51 124.79
CA ALA A 272 22.17 -77.60 125.49
C ALA A 272 23.08 -78.81 125.71
N ASN A 273 23.94 -79.13 124.73
CA ASN A 273 24.93 -80.19 124.85
C ASN A 273 26.04 -79.81 125.83
N GLU A 274 26.54 -78.58 125.82
CA GLU A 274 27.50 -78.05 126.79
C GLU A 274 26.92 -78.10 128.22
N ALA A 275 25.65 -77.72 128.40
CA ALA A 275 24.95 -77.84 129.67
C ALA A 275 24.85 -79.30 130.14
N LYS A 276 24.49 -80.22 129.24
CA LYS A 276 24.49 -81.67 129.53
C LYS A 276 25.87 -82.19 129.89
N ILE A 277 26.93 -81.77 129.18
CA ILE A 277 28.32 -82.14 129.49
C ILE A 277 28.67 -81.65 130.89
N THR A 278 28.30 -80.41 131.23
CA THR A 278 28.55 -79.83 132.56
C THR A 278 27.81 -80.61 133.66
N GLU A 279 26.55 -80.99 133.42
CA GLU A 279 25.76 -81.82 134.33
C GLU A 279 26.37 -83.21 134.51
N LEU A 280 26.78 -83.86 133.42
CA LEU A 280 27.51 -85.13 133.44
C LEU A 280 28.84 -85.00 134.20
N SER A 281 29.60 -83.93 133.98
CA SER A 281 30.85 -83.66 134.70
C SER A 281 30.61 -83.46 136.20
N GLN A 282 29.57 -82.71 136.59
CA GLN A 282 29.17 -82.58 137.99
C GLN A 282 28.69 -83.91 138.60
N GLN A 283 27.96 -84.73 137.85
CA GLN A 283 27.57 -86.07 138.30
C GLN A 283 28.79 -86.96 138.52
N VAL A 284 29.78 -86.92 137.62
CA VAL A 284 31.05 -87.63 137.77
C VAL A 284 31.84 -87.12 138.98
N GLU A 285 31.91 -85.80 139.21
CA GLU A 285 32.54 -85.22 140.41
C GLU A 285 31.81 -85.60 141.70
N ALA A 286 30.47 -85.60 141.69
CA ALA A 286 29.66 -86.02 142.84
C ALA A 286 29.86 -87.52 143.14
N GLN A 287 29.89 -88.37 142.11
CA GLN A 287 30.23 -89.79 142.26
C GLN A 287 31.66 -89.97 142.78
N ASN A 288 32.64 -89.21 142.29
CA ASN A 288 34.01 -89.23 142.81
C ASN A 288 34.10 -88.75 144.26
N ALA A 289 33.31 -87.74 144.66
CA ALA A 289 33.25 -87.25 146.04
C ALA A 289 32.54 -88.24 146.99
N GLU A 290 31.53 -88.98 146.51
CA GLU A 290 30.94 -90.10 147.26
C GLU A 290 31.94 -91.25 147.43
N ILE A 291 32.73 -91.57 146.39
CA ILE A 291 33.83 -92.56 146.47
C ILE A 291 34.88 -92.11 147.50
N ALA A 292 35.26 -90.83 147.51
CA ALA A 292 36.22 -90.29 148.48
C ALA A 292 35.69 -90.33 149.94
N LYS A 293 34.39 -90.06 150.16
CA LYS A 293 33.75 -90.17 151.49
C LYS A 293 33.58 -91.62 151.96
N ALA A 294 33.48 -92.58 151.04
CA ALA A 294 33.47 -94.00 151.36
C ALA A 294 34.86 -94.53 151.77
N GLN A 295 35.94 -93.96 151.23
CA GLN A 295 37.31 -94.29 151.65
C GLN A 295 37.69 -93.72 153.03
N ASP A 296 37.23 -92.52 153.37
CA ASP A 296 37.61 -91.85 154.63
C ASP A 296 36.87 -92.39 155.88
N LYS A 297 35.64 -92.91 155.71
CA LYS A 297 34.84 -93.48 156.83
C LYS A 297 35.18 -94.92 157.23
N THR A 298 35.90 -95.67 156.40
CA THR A 298 36.24 -97.06 156.72
C THR A 298 37.44 -97.19 157.67
N MET A 299 38.24 -96.14 157.86
CA MET A 299 39.43 -96.13 158.73
C MET A 299 39.17 -95.77 160.21
N LEU A 300 37.95 -95.41 160.61
CA LEU A 300 37.68 -94.84 161.95
C LEU A 300 36.71 -95.63 162.86
N TRP A 301 36.15 -96.77 162.43
CA TRP A 301 35.05 -97.44 163.17
C TRP A 301 35.25 -98.85 163.76
N LEU A 302 36.41 -99.52 163.72
CA LEU A 302 36.56 -100.83 164.40
C LEU A 302 37.95 -101.10 165.04
N VAL A 303 38.51 -100.09 165.72
CA VAL A 303 39.71 -100.24 166.61
C VAL A 303 39.39 -99.93 168.08
N ALA A 304 38.12 -99.74 168.49
CA ALA A 304 37.79 -99.39 169.89
C ALA A 304 36.52 -100.09 170.44
N GLY A 305 36.48 -101.42 170.37
CA GLY A 305 35.58 -102.28 171.15
C GLY A 305 36.25 -103.64 171.39
N LEU A 306 37.07 -103.77 172.44
CA LEU A 306 36.69 -104.52 173.66
C LEU A 306 36.31 -105.98 173.32
N GLY A 307 37.15 -107.00 173.51
CA GLY A 307 38.07 -107.18 174.62
C GLY A 307 37.25 -107.38 175.91
N VAL A 308 37.08 -108.65 176.32
CA VAL A 308 36.41 -109.14 177.54
C VAL A 308 34.91 -109.50 177.42
N ILE A 309 34.63 -110.59 176.69
CA ILE A 309 33.69 -111.64 177.15
C ILE A 309 34.40 -113.00 177.00
N LEU A 310 34.98 -113.41 178.13
CA LEU A 310 35.03 -114.78 178.66
C LEU A 310 35.79 -115.86 177.88
N GLY A 311 37.02 -116.07 178.34
CA GLY A 311 37.50 -117.43 178.58
C GLY A 311 36.64 -118.10 179.66
N ALA A 312 35.95 -119.17 179.27
CA ALA A 312 35.45 -120.21 180.14
C ALA A 312 35.33 -121.52 179.34
N VAL A 313 36.12 -122.54 179.76
CA VAL A 313 35.92 -123.98 179.51
C VAL A 313 36.32 -124.42 178.07
N GLY A 314 37.37 -125.22 177.81
CA GLY A 314 37.79 -126.43 178.51
C GLY A 314 37.00 -127.63 177.99
N ILE A 315 37.70 -128.66 177.49
CA ILE A 315 37.22 -130.05 177.32
C ILE A 315 36.56 -130.40 175.95
N PHE A 316 37.34 -131.17 175.19
CA PHE A 316 37.01 -132.22 174.19
C PHE A 316 36.21 -131.85 172.92
N MET A 317 36.81 -131.87 171.71
CA MET A 317 37.28 -133.02 170.89
C MET A 317 36.15 -133.94 170.37
N PRO A 318 36.35 -134.72 169.28
CA PRO A 318 37.34 -134.64 168.20
C PRO A 318 36.78 -134.99 166.80
N GLN A 319 37.67 -134.98 165.79
CA GLN A 319 37.55 -135.51 164.41
C GLN A 319 36.66 -134.73 163.43
#